data_AF-A0A948EBN0-F1
#
_entry.id   AF-A0A948EBN0-F1
#
_cell.length_a   1.000
_cell.length_b   1.000
_cell.length_c   1.000
_cell.angle_alpha   90.00
_cell.angle_beta   90.00
_cell.angle_gamma   90.00
#
_symmetry.space_group_name_H-M   'P 1'
#
loop_
_entity.id
_entity.type
_entity.pdbx_description
1 polymer ?
#
loop_
_entity_poly.entity_id
_entity_poly.type
_entity_poly.pdbx_seq_one_letter_code
_entity_poly.pdbx_strand_id
1 'polypeptide(L)'
;FGAEEQGIRGSRAFVAHPPFPLDKISFMINMDMLGRNFFELEYGDAMKEGLGAIVHLPTDSLQKLVFEMAPKHGLSILMLQDSFLQRFGKGFFYDSKPFNAKGIPTLFFSTSLHKDYHRPSDTVEKIRFDKLTRTGAFILAILEKSAIGERDMNTGGRQ
;
A
#
# COMPACT_ATOMS: atom_id res chain seq x y z
N PHE A 1 -9.01 6.36 -4.44
CA PHE A 1 -10.35 6.41 -5.06
C PHE A 1 -11.03 7.74 -4.72
N GLY A 2 -12.21 8.05 -5.28
CA GLY A 2 -12.96 9.24 -4.87
C GLY A 2 -13.60 9.10 -3.48
N ALA A 3 -13.73 10.20 -2.73
CA ALA A 3 -14.40 10.25 -1.43
C ALA A 3 -13.89 9.18 -0.41
N GLU A 4 -12.57 8.97 -0.38
CA GLU A 4 -11.89 8.13 0.61
C GLU A 4 -12.13 8.66 2.03
N GLU A 5 -11.86 9.96 2.23
CA GLU A 5 -11.99 10.65 3.53
C GLU A 5 -13.42 10.75 4.06
N GLN A 6 -14.41 10.42 3.23
CA GLN A 6 -15.83 10.35 3.60
C GLN A 6 -16.30 8.92 3.87
N GLY A 7 -15.34 8.03 4.16
CA GLY A 7 -15.56 6.62 4.44
C GLY A 7 -15.50 5.76 3.19
N ILE A 8 -14.39 5.83 2.44
CA ILE A 8 -14.01 4.90 1.35
C ILE A 8 -15.13 4.66 0.35
N ARG A 9 -15.90 5.72 0.02
CA ARG A 9 -17.12 5.58 -0.78
C ARG A 9 -16.81 5.14 -2.20
N GLY A 10 -15.74 5.66 -2.79
CA GLY A 10 -15.34 5.31 -4.14
C GLY A 10 -14.88 3.85 -4.28
N SER A 11 -14.04 3.35 -3.37
CA SER A 11 -13.61 1.94 -3.40
C SER A 11 -14.76 0.99 -3.06
N ARG A 12 -15.66 1.36 -2.14
CA ARG A 12 -16.91 0.62 -1.90
C ARG A 12 -17.78 0.54 -3.15
N ALA A 13 -17.96 1.66 -3.85
CA ALA A 13 -18.74 1.70 -5.09
C ALA A 13 -18.09 0.85 -6.20
N PHE A 14 -16.77 0.92 -6.36
CA PHE A 14 -16.04 0.08 -7.31
C PHE A 14 -16.25 -1.41 -7.04
N VAL A 15 -16.10 -1.85 -5.79
CA VAL A 15 -16.25 -3.26 -5.43
C VAL A 15 -17.71 -3.73 -5.52
N ALA A 16 -18.68 -2.85 -5.29
CA ALA A 16 -20.10 -3.15 -5.44
C ALA A 16 -20.54 -3.24 -6.91
N HIS A 17 -19.94 -2.44 -7.79
CA HIS A 17 -20.25 -2.36 -9.21
C HIS A 17 -18.97 -2.36 -10.06
N PRO A 18 -18.23 -3.48 -10.09
CA PRO A 18 -16.94 -3.50 -10.74
C PRO A 18 -17.10 -3.50 -12.27
N PRO A 19 -16.22 -2.82 -13.02
CA PRO A 19 -16.30 -2.77 -14.47
C PRO A 19 -15.96 -4.12 -15.16
N PHE A 20 -15.42 -5.07 -14.39
CA PHE A 20 -15.14 -6.45 -14.79
C PHE A 20 -15.24 -7.37 -13.57
N PRO A 21 -15.33 -8.70 -13.75
CA PRO A 21 -15.46 -9.64 -12.64
C PRO A 21 -14.33 -9.50 -11.60
N LEU A 22 -14.67 -9.50 -10.31
CA LEU A 22 -13.70 -9.32 -9.21
C LEU A 22 -12.67 -10.44 -9.15
N ASP A 23 -13.03 -11.65 -9.57
CA ASP A 23 -12.14 -12.82 -9.64
C ASP A 23 -11.05 -12.68 -10.72
N LYS A 24 -11.12 -11.64 -11.57
CA LYS A 24 -10.06 -11.23 -12.49
C LYS A 24 -9.05 -10.27 -11.86
N ILE A 25 -9.25 -9.85 -10.62
CA ILE A 25 -8.31 -9.00 -9.89
C ILE A 25 -7.37 -9.90 -9.08
N SER A 26 -6.13 -10.06 -9.54
CA SER A 26 -5.11 -10.82 -8.80
C SER A 26 -4.79 -10.22 -7.43
N PHE A 27 -4.62 -8.89 -7.37
CA PHE A 27 -4.42 -8.13 -6.16
C PHE A 27 -4.65 -6.63 -6.41
N MET A 28 -4.76 -5.86 -5.32
CA MET A 28 -4.88 -4.40 -5.35
C MET A 28 -3.74 -3.76 -4.56
N ILE A 29 -3.04 -2.79 -5.15
CA ILE A 29 -2.07 -1.95 -4.43
C ILE A 29 -2.72 -0.62 -4.08
N ASN A 30 -2.79 -0.33 -2.78
CA ASN A 30 -3.20 0.95 -2.23
C ASN A 30 -1.97 1.78 -1.88
N MET A 31 -1.87 2.96 -2.49
CA MET A 31 -0.80 3.93 -2.22
C MET A 31 -1.42 5.15 -1.54
N ASP A 32 -1.05 5.40 -0.29
CA ASP A 32 -1.65 6.49 0.48
C ASP A 32 -0.61 7.16 1.38
N MET A 33 -0.43 8.48 1.21
CA MET A 33 0.62 9.26 1.84
C MET A 33 2.02 8.65 1.62
N LEU A 34 2.63 8.85 0.44
CA LEU A 34 3.97 8.29 0.14
C LEU A 34 5.10 9.33 0.15
N GLY A 35 4.77 10.61 0.29
CA GLY A 35 5.69 11.72 0.06
C GLY A 35 6.46 12.22 1.28
N ARG A 36 6.16 11.73 2.49
CA ARG A 36 6.68 12.27 3.75
C ARG A 36 7.63 11.30 4.46
N ASN A 37 8.17 11.72 5.60
CA ASN A 37 8.91 10.81 6.48
C ASN A 37 7.97 9.77 7.08
N PHE A 38 8.49 8.57 7.33
CA PHE A 38 7.69 7.54 7.97
C PHE A 38 7.48 7.85 9.44
N PHE A 39 6.22 7.91 9.88
CA PHE A 39 5.85 8.23 11.27
C PHE A 39 6.59 9.49 11.74
N GLU A 40 6.41 10.59 11.00
CA GLU A 40 7.12 11.86 11.25
C GLU A 40 6.85 12.38 12.67
N LEU A 41 5.65 12.15 13.20
CA LEU A 41 5.26 12.60 14.54
C LEU A 41 6.01 11.84 15.65
N GLU A 42 6.32 10.56 15.44
CA GLU A 42 6.93 9.68 16.43
C GLU A 42 8.46 9.59 16.29
N TYR A 43 8.97 9.56 15.05
CA TYR A 43 10.38 9.29 14.77
C TYR A 43 11.12 10.45 14.07
N GLY A 44 10.43 11.51 13.65
CA GLY A 44 11.05 12.62 12.93
C GLY A 44 11.85 12.14 11.71
N ASP A 45 13.16 12.39 11.73
CA ASP A 45 14.09 11.97 10.66
C ASP A 45 14.73 10.59 10.89
N ALA A 46 14.55 9.95 12.03
CA ALA A 46 15.19 8.67 12.35
C ALA A 46 14.73 7.53 11.41
N MET A 47 13.49 7.60 10.95
CA MET A 47 12.89 6.65 10.00
C MET A 47 12.58 7.29 8.66
N LYS A 48 13.38 8.27 8.24
CA LYS A 48 13.10 9.05 7.02
C LYS A 48 13.01 8.18 5.76
N GLU A 49 13.72 7.05 5.69
CA GLU A 49 13.67 6.07 4.59
C GLU A 49 12.65 4.93 4.80
N GLY A 50 11.88 5.01 5.89
CA GLY A 50 10.86 4.04 6.23
C GLY A 50 9.65 4.08 5.29
N LEU A 51 8.98 2.95 5.18
CA LEU A 51 7.68 2.80 4.55
C LEU A 51 6.88 1.74 5.31
N GLY A 52 5.66 2.07 5.68
CA GLY A 52 4.71 1.13 6.27
C GLY A 52 4.07 0.28 5.18
N ALA A 53 3.96 -1.03 5.42
CA ALA A 53 3.29 -1.95 4.52
C ALA A 53 2.26 -2.79 5.28
N ILE A 54 1.06 -2.95 4.74
CA ILE A 54 0.08 -3.95 5.20
C ILE A 54 -0.21 -4.87 4.02
N VAL A 55 -0.11 -6.18 4.24
CA VAL A 55 -0.41 -7.20 3.23
C VAL A 55 -1.55 -8.07 3.76
N HIS A 56 -2.61 -8.21 2.97
CA HIS A 56 -3.74 -9.09 3.26
C HIS A 56 -3.89 -10.15 2.17
N LEU A 57 -3.94 -11.43 2.59
CA LEU A 57 -4.29 -12.69 1.87
C LEU A 57 -3.70 -12.91 0.46
N PRO A 58 -3.42 -14.18 0.08
CA PRO A 58 -2.37 -14.97 0.69
C PRO A 58 -1.03 -14.19 0.67
N THR A 59 -0.39 -14.13 1.83
CA THR A 59 0.57 -13.07 2.13
C THR A 59 2.02 -13.44 1.91
N ASP A 60 2.40 -14.72 1.98
CA ASP A 60 3.81 -15.09 2.16
C ASP A 60 4.67 -14.69 0.96
N SER A 61 4.22 -14.97 -0.26
CA SER A 61 4.95 -14.61 -1.48
C SER A 61 5.04 -13.09 -1.67
N LEU A 62 3.95 -12.36 -1.40
CA LEU A 62 3.90 -10.91 -1.53
C LEU A 62 4.71 -10.20 -0.43
N GLN A 63 4.59 -10.64 0.82
CA GLN A 63 5.40 -10.13 1.94
C GLN A 63 6.88 -10.38 1.71
N LYS A 64 7.25 -11.60 1.31
CA LYS A 64 8.64 -11.93 0.95
C LYS A 64 9.16 -11.00 -0.14
N LEU A 65 8.36 -10.77 -1.18
CA LEU A 65 8.72 -9.88 -2.27
C LEU A 65 8.89 -8.42 -1.79
N VAL A 66 8.01 -7.93 -0.93
CA VAL A 66 8.12 -6.61 -0.28
C VAL A 66 9.44 -6.49 0.50
N PHE A 67 9.75 -7.46 1.35
CA PHE A 67 10.99 -7.46 2.14
C PHE A 67 12.25 -7.60 1.30
N GLU A 68 12.21 -8.37 0.22
CA GLU A 68 13.36 -8.55 -0.68
C GLU A 68 13.63 -7.28 -1.50
N MET A 69 12.57 -6.61 -1.96
CA MET A 69 12.69 -5.52 -2.92
C MET A 69 12.94 -4.16 -2.27
N ALA A 70 12.43 -3.90 -1.07
CA ALA A 70 12.57 -2.58 -0.47
C ALA A 70 14.02 -2.15 -0.21
N PRO A 71 14.92 -2.98 0.35
CA PRO A 71 16.33 -2.60 0.55
C PRO A 71 17.05 -2.31 -0.76
N LYS A 72 16.71 -3.03 -1.84
CA LYS A 72 17.27 -2.79 -3.19
C LYS A 72 16.90 -1.40 -3.75
N HIS A 73 15.89 -0.76 -3.18
CA HIS A 73 15.45 0.60 -3.50
C HIS A 73 15.78 1.61 -2.39
N GLY A 74 16.63 1.22 -1.43
CA GLY A 74 17.05 2.08 -0.32
C GLY A 74 15.92 2.42 0.65
N LEU A 75 14.90 1.56 0.76
CA LEU A 75 13.78 1.71 1.69
C LEU A 75 13.91 0.71 2.84
N SER A 76 13.47 1.12 4.03
CA SER A 76 13.22 0.20 5.14
C SER A 76 11.72 -0.03 5.28
N ILE A 77 11.28 -1.30 5.31
CA ILE A 77 9.87 -1.64 5.48
C ILE A 77 9.58 -1.92 6.94
N LEU A 78 8.47 -1.37 7.43
CA LEU A 78 7.80 -1.86 8.63
C LEU A 78 6.47 -2.49 8.23
N MET A 79 6.35 -3.80 8.48
CA MET A 79 5.07 -4.48 8.34
C MET A 79 4.15 -4.06 9.47
N LEU A 80 3.01 -3.48 9.11
CA LEU A 80 1.97 -3.02 10.03
C LEU A 80 0.80 -4.00 10.03
N GLN A 81 0.01 -3.93 11.09
CA GLN A 81 -1.28 -4.62 11.18
C GLN A 81 -2.40 -3.58 11.23
N ASP A 82 -3.60 -3.97 10.81
CA ASP A 82 -4.79 -3.12 10.93
C ASP A 82 -5.06 -2.63 12.35
N SER A 83 -4.79 -3.49 13.34
CA SER A 83 -4.92 -3.17 14.76
C SER A 83 -4.02 -2.01 15.17
N PHE A 84 -2.84 -1.88 14.55
CA PHE A 84 -1.92 -0.79 14.81
C PHE A 84 -2.49 0.54 14.31
N LEU A 85 -3.03 0.56 13.07
CA LEU A 85 -3.60 1.78 12.49
C LEU A 85 -4.87 2.25 13.21
N GLN A 86 -5.67 1.33 13.75
CA GLN A 86 -6.85 1.66 14.55
C GLN A 86 -6.53 2.46 15.82
N ARG A 87 -5.29 2.45 16.30
CA ARG A 87 -4.85 3.27 17.44
C ARG A 87 -4.88 4.77 17.12
N PHE A 88 -4.79 5.15 15.84
CA PHE A 88 -4.89 6.54 15.40
C PHE A 88 -6.34 7.01 15.20
N GLY A 89 -7.32 6.14 15.46
CA GLY A 89 -8.74 6.47 15.47
C GLY A 89 -9.60 5.34 14.92
N LYS A 90 -10.84 5.24 15.44
CA LYS A 90 -11.86 4.25 15.00
C LYS A 90 -12.28 4.36 13.52
N GLY A 91 -11.68 5.30 12.77
CA GLY A 91 -11.98 5.59 11.38
C GLY A 91 -10.75 5.71 10.49
N PHE A 92 -9.60 5.12 10.84
CA PHE A 92 -8.50 5.01 9.87
C PHE A 92 -8.93 4.04 8.76
N PHE A 93 -9.45 4.58 7.66
CA PHE A 93 -9.83 3.86 6.48
C PHE A 93 -8.75 4.03 5.40
N TYR A 94 -8.75 3.10 4.47
CA TYR A 94 -7.92 3.14 3.29
C TYR A 94 -8.58 2.23 2.24
N ASP A 95 -8.41 2.56 0.98
CA ASP A 95 -9.24 2.03 -0.11
C ASP A 95 -9.10 0.52 -0.37
N SER A 96 -8.10 -0.17 0.19
CA SER A 96 -8.00 -1.63 0.09
C SER A 96 -8.99 -2.40 0.98
N LYS A 97 -9.61 -1.78 2.00
CA LYS A 97 -10.53 -2.51 2.91
C LYS A 97 -11.71 -3.20 2.19
N PRO A 98 -12.43 -2.56 1.24
CA PRO A 98 -13.50 -3.21 0.49
C PRO A 98 -13.02 -4.40 -0.36
N PHE A 99 -11.82 -4.33 -0.92
CA PHE A 99 -11.23 -5.39 -1.73
C PHE A 99 -10.89 -6.62 -0.87
N ASN A 100 -10.23 -6.40 0.26
CA ASN A 100 -9.93 -7.45 1.23
C ASN A 100 -11.23 -8.13 1.73
N ALA A 101 -12.29 -7.35 2.01
CA ALA A 101 -13.60 -7.90 2.40
C ALA A 101 -14.26 -8.79 1.32
N LYS A 102 -13.79 -8.75 0.08
CA LYS A 102 -14.19 -9.65 -1.01
C LYS A 102 -13.18 -10.77 -1.30
N GLY A 103 -12.17 -10.94 -0.43
CA GLY A 103 -11.13 -11.96 -0.59
C GLY A 103 -10.08 -11.62 -1.65
N ILE A 104 -10.03 -10.37 -2.13
CA ILE A 104 -9.01 -9.92 -3.07
C ILE A 104 -7.74 -9.57 -2.28
N PRO A 105 -6.57 -10.12 -2.63
CA PRO A 105 -5.29 -9.76 -2.03
C PRO A 105 -5.02 -8.25 -2.10
N THR A 106 -4.48 -7.67 -1.03
CA THR A 106 -4.16 -6.23 -1.03
C THR A 106 -2.81 -5.91 -0.42
N LEU A 107 -2.11 -4.94 -1.03
CA LEU A 107 -0.90 -4.31 -0.53
C LEU A 107 -1.17 -2.84 -0.25
N PHE A 108 -1.08 -2.42 1.01
CA PHE A 108 -1.19 -1.01 1.39
C PHE A 108 0.18 -0.46 1.76
N PHE A 109 0.57 0.67 1.16
CA PHE A 109 1.81 1.37 1.47
C PHE A 109 1.54 2.79 1.96
N SER A 110 2.19 3.18 3.05
CA SER A 110 2.05 4.53 3.62
C SER A 110 3.25 4.98 4.44
N THR A 111 3.51 6.28 4.43
CA THR A 111 4.44 6.93 5.37
C THR A 111 3.78 7.26 6.70
N SER A 112 2.49 6.96 6.89
CA SER A 112 1.71 7.31 8.08
C SER A 112 1.52 8.82 8.24
N LEU A 113 0.91 9.20 9.36
CA LEU A 113 0.53 10.56 9.71
C LEU A 113 1.75 11.49 9.84
N HIS A 114 1.52 12.74 9.48
CA HIS A 114 2.44 13.86 9.65
C HIS A 114 1.70 15.06 10.24
N LYS A 115 2.45 16.05 10.74
CA LYS A 115 1.92 17.25 11.42
C LYS A 115 0.96 18.11 10.58
N ASP A 116 0.99 17.92 9.26
CA ASP A 116 0.21 18.66 8.28
C ASP A 116 -1.01 17.88 7.76
N TYR A 117 -1.20 16.64 8.21
CA TYR A 117 -2.32 15.80 7.77
C TYR A 117 -3.68 16.47 8.01
N HIS A 118 -4.56 16.43 7.01
CA HIS A 118 -5.87 17.09 6.99
C HIS A 118 -5.83 18.61 7.23
N ARG A 119 -4.73 19.27 6.85
CA ARG A 119 -4.57 20.72 6.99
C ARG A 119 -4.21 21.35 5.65
N PRO A 120 -4.56 22.64 5.43
CA PRO A 120 -4.12 23.39 4.24
C PRO A 120 -2.60 23.47 4.07
N SER A 121 -1.85 23.19 5.13
CA SER A 121 -0.40 23.17 5.12
C SER A 121 0.19 21.86 4.56
N ASP A 122 -0.62 20.88 4.17
CA ASP A 122 -0.16 19.71 3.41
C ASP A 122 0.10 20.11 1.94
N THR A 123 1.32 20.57 1.68
CA THR A 123 1.69 21.20 0.40
C THR A 123 2.84 20.47 -0.30
N VAL A 124 2.99 20.69 -1.60
CA VAL A 124 3.95 19.97 -2.44
C VAL A 124 5.42 20.18 -2.04
N GLU A 125 5.76 21.33 -1.46
CA GLU A 125 7.13 21.68 -1.03
C GLU A 125 7.64 20.77 0.09
N LYS A 126 6.70 20.09 0.76
CA LYS A 126 6.96 19.14 1.85
C LYS A 126 7.21 17.72 1.32
N ILE A 127 7.01 17.46 0.03
CA ILE A 127 7.23 16.14 -0.54
C ILE A 127 8.73 15.87 -0.71
N ARG A 128 9.17 14.71 -0.25
CA ARG A 128 10.52 14.17 -0.48
C ARG A 128 10.56 13.41 -1.80
N PHE A 129 10.70 14.13 -2.90
CA PHE A 129 10.64 13.55 -4.25
C PHE A 129 11.65 12.42 -4.51
N ASP A 130 12.86 12.49 -3.95
CA ASP A 130 13.86 11.41 -4.10
C ASP A 130 13.41 10.10 -3.44
N LYS A 131 12.73 10.20 -2.29
CA LYS A 131 12.14 9.04 -1.62
C LYS A 131 10.92 8.56 -2.39
N LEU A 132 10.03 9.47 -2.78
CA LEU A 132 8.81 9.13 -3.52
C LEU A 132 9.14 8.41 -4.85
N THR A 133 10.17 8.85 -5.56
CA THR A 133 10.67 8.22 -6.79
C THR A 133 11.12 6.78 -6.53
N ARG A 134 11.90 6.56 -5.46
CA ARG A 134 12.34 5.21 -5.07
C ARG A 134 11.18 4.34 -4.61
N THR A 135 10.20 4.89 -3.90
CA THR A 135 8.96 4.18 -3.54
C THR A 135 8.17 3.77 -4.78
N GLY A 136 8.05 4.65 -5.78
CA GLY A 136 7.41 4.32 -7.06
C GLY A 136 8.13 3.20 -7.81
N ALA A 137 9.47 3.28 -7.91
CA ALA A 137 10.30 2.24 -8.52
C ALA A 137 10.17 0.90 -7.77
N PHE A 138 10.17 0.94 -6.44
CA PHE A 138 9.95 -0.23 -5.60
C PHE A 138 8.58 -0.89 -5.88
N ILE A 139 7.49 -0.12 -5.90
CA ILE A 139 6.15 -0.64 -6.17
C ILE A 139 6.04 -1.20 -7.59
N LEU A 140 6.65 -0.54 -8.57
CA LEU A 140 6.73 -1.06 -9.94
C LEU A 140 7.45 -2.41 -9.98
N ALA A 141 8.57 -2.56 -9.26
CA ALA A 141 9.29 -3.82 -9.20
C ALA A 141 8.48 -4.95 -8.53
N ILE A 142 7.62 -4.63 -7.56
CA ILE A 142 6.65 -5.60 -7.00
C ILE A 142 5.66 -6.05 -8.08
N LEU A 143 5.11 -5.11 -8.87
CA LEU A 143 4.17 -5.41 -9.95
C LEU A 143 4.81 -6.29 -11.04
N GLU A 144 6.02 -5.97 -11.47
CA GLU A 144 6.73 -6.73 -12.50
C GLU A 144 7.02 -8.17 -12.04
N LYS A 145 7.52 -8.35 -10.81
CA LYS A 145 7.87 -9.67 -10.28
C LYS A 145 6.64 -10.52 -9.95
N SER A 146 5.54 -9.91 -9.52
CA SER A 146 4.28 -10.64 -9.31
C SER A 146 3.65 -11.09 -10.63
N ALA A 147 3.70 -10.27 -11.68
CA ALA A 147 3.22 -10.63 -13.01
C ALA A 147 4.03 -11.76 -13.68
N ILE A 148 5.33 -11.86 -13.38
CA ILE A 148 6.18 -12.97 -13.86
C ILE A 148 5.87 -14.27 -13.10
N GLY A 149 5.67 -14.20 -11.78
CA GLY A 149 5.34 -15.36 -10.95
C GLY A 149 4.02 -16.06 -11.32
N GLU A 150 3.02 -15.32 -11.81
CA GLU A 150 1.78 -15.90 -12.33
C GLU A 150 1.97 -16.66 -13.66
N ARG A 151 2.95 -16.27 -14.48
CA ARG A 151 3.23 -16.97 -15.75
C ARG A 151 3.88 -18.32 -15.52
N ASP A 152 4.83 -18.41 -14.59
CA ASP A 152 5.52 -19.67 -14.27
C ASP A 152 4.58 -20.70 -13.61
N MET A 153 3.61 -20.24 -12.82
CA MET A 153 2.56 -21.08 -12.22
C MET A 153 1.57 -21.66 -13.24
N ASN A 154 1.35 -20.99 -14.38
CA ASN A 154 0.46 -21.47 -15.46
C ASN A 154 1.17 -22.36 -16.50
N THR A 155 2.50 -22.47 -16.46
CA THR A 155 3.29 -23.38 -17.31
C THR A 155 3.68 -24.69 -16.60
N GLY A 156 3.37 -24.83 -15.31
CA GLY A 156 3.54 -26.06 -14.53
C GLY A 156 2.47 -27.08 -14.89
N GLY A 157 2.80 -27.95 -15.85
CA GLY A 157 1.92 -28.91 -16.51
C GLY A 157 0.95 -29.70 -15.63
N ARG A 158 -0.26 -29.87 -16.18
CA ARG A 158 -0.98 -31.14 -16.07
C ARG A 158 -0.05 -32.25 -16.58
N GLN A 159 0.47 -33.06 -15.66
CA GLN A 159 0.78 -34.46 -15.94
C GLN A 159 -0.22 -35.31 -15.17
#